data_AF-A0A1L1P935-F1
#
_entry.id   AF-A0A1L1P935-F1
#
_cell.length_a   1.000
_cell.length_b   1.000
_cell.length_c   1.000
_cell.angle_alpha   90.00
_cell.angle_beta   90.00
_cell.angle_gamma   90.00
#
_symmetry.space_group_name_H-M   'P 1'
#
loop_
_entity.id
_entity.type
_entity.pdbx_description
1 polymer ?
#
loop_
_entity_poly.entity_id
_entity_poly.type
_entity_poly.pdbx_seq_one_letter_code
_entity_poly.pdbx_strand_id
1 'polypeptide(L)'
;MSEAALVVLAALASLAGMALFALALPAHWAQVAGAHAPLSPTVQRRLRAGGALALAGSLGLCLAVDHPSMAVLVWVMLLAVSAAGVAMWLSRRPA
;
A
#
# COMPACT_ATOMS: atom_id res chain seq x y z
N MET A 1 0.79 21.53 10.72
CA MET A 1 0.46 20.87 9.44
C MET A 1 -1.05 20.72 9.39
N SER A 2 -1.71 21.03 8.28
CA SER A 2 -3.16 20.93 8.18
C SER A 2 -3.62 19.48 8.34
N GLU A 3 -4.69 19.21 9.07
CA GLU A 3 -5.23 17.84 9.27
C GLU A 3 -5.48 17.12 7.94
N ALA A 4 -5.99 17.85 6.95
CA ALA A 4 -6.17 17.35 5.59
C ALA A 4 -4.85 16.85 4.96
N ALA A 5 -3.72 17.51 5.23
CA ALA A 5 -2.42 17.09 4.70
C ALA A 5 -1.94 15.78 5.34
N LEU A 6 -2.24 15.55 6.62
CA LEU A 6 -1.93 14.29 7.31
C LEU A 6 -2.76 13.13 6.77
N VAL A 7 -4.05 13.35 6.50
CA VAL A 7 -4.93 12.34 5.89
C VAL A 7 -4.51 12.02 4.46
N VAL A 8 -4.13 13.02 3.66
CA VAL A 8 -3.59 12.80 2.30
C VAL A 8 -2.30 11.99 2.36
N LEU A 9 -1.39 12.31 3.28
CA LEU A 9 -0.14 11.57 3.43
C LEU A 9 -0.38 10.11 3.87
N ALA A 10 -1.34 9.88 4.78
CA ALA A 10 -1.78 8.56 5.18
C ALA A 10 -2.38 7.77 4.00
N ALA A 11 -3.21 8.41 3.17
CA ALA A 11 -3.76 7.80 1.97
C ALA A 11 -2.67 7.38 0.97
N LEU A 12 -1.69 8.26 0.71
CA LEU A 12 -0.56 7.96 -0.17
C LEU A 12 0.31 6.82 0.38
N ALA A 13 0.56 6.81 1.70
CA ALA A 13 1.31 5.74 2.36
C ALA A 13 0.55 4.39 2.29
N SER A 14 -0.77 4.41 2.48
CA SER A 14 -1.63 3.22 2.33
C SER A 14 -1.63 2.68 0.91
N LEU A 15 -1.71 3.57 -0.10
CA LEU A 15 -1.65 3.20 -1.51
C LEU A 15 -0.30 2.58 -1.88
N ALA A 16 0.80 3.22 -1.46
CA ALA A 16 2.14 2.69 -1.66
C ALA A 16 2.32 1.34 -0.97
N GLY A 17 1.84 1.18 0.27
CA GLY A 17 1.89 -0.07 1.00
C GLY A 17 1.16 -1.21 0.28
N MET A 18 -0.07 -0.95 -0.18
CA MET A 18 -0.85 -1.93 -0.95
C MET A 18 -0.21 -2.25 -2.31
N ALA A 19 0.38 -1.27 -2.99
CA ALA A 19 1.12 -1.51 -4.23
C ALA A 19 2.35 -2.41 -4.00
N LEU A 20 3.10 -2.18 -2.92
CA LEU A 20 4.25 -3.02 -2.55
C LEU A 20 3.82 -4.46 -2.19
N PHE A 21 2.71 -4.63 -1.47
CA PHE A 21 2.16 -5.96 -1.20
C PHE A 21 1.69 -6.66 -2.47
N ALA A 22 1.04 -5.94 -3.39
CA ALA A 22 0.61 -6.49 -4.67
C ALA A 22 1.83 -6.94 -5.50
N LEU A 23 2.89 -6.12 -5.58
CA LEU A 23 4.14 -6.46 -6.27
C LEU A 23 4.91 -7.62 -5.61
N ALA A 24 4.64 -7.94 -4.34
CA ALA A 24 5.22 -9.11 -3.70
C ALA A 24 4.59 -10.43 -4.18
N LEU A 25 3.48 -10.39 -4.93
CA LEU A 25 2.92 -11.55 -5.62
C LEU A 25 3.64 -11.78 -6.96
N PRO A 26 4.08 -13.01 -7.28
CA PRO A 26 4.82 -13.31 -8.51
C PRO A 26 4.06 -12.91 -9.79
N ALA A 27 2.73 -13.09 -9.82
CA ALA A 27 1.89 -12.74 -10.96
C ALA A 27 1.94 -11.23 -11.27
N HIS A 28 1.77 -10.38 -10.24
CA HIS A 28 1.83 -8.93 -10.43
C HIS A 28 3.25 -8.41 -10.64
N TRP A 29 4.25 -9.08 -10.07
CA TRP A 29 5.65 -8.75 -10.34
C TRP A 29 5.99 -8.95 -11.81
N ALA A 30 5.54 -10.05 -12.43
CA ALA A 30 5.76 -10.31 -13.85
C ALA A 30 5.13 -9.24 -14.76
N GLN A 31 3.97 -8.68 -14.38
CA GLN A 31 3.31 -7.59 -15.11
C GLN A 31 4.13 -6.30 -15.16
N VAL A 32 5.01 -6.06 -14.17
CA VAL A 32 5.76 -4.81 -14.02
C VAL A 32 7.24 -4.95 -14.36
N ALA A 33 7.89 -6.03 -13.89
CA ALA A 33 9.31 -6.29 -14.14
C ALA A 33 9.56 -7.02 -15.48
N GLY A 34 8.50 -7.48 -16.15
CA GLY A 34 8.57 -8.28 -17.37
C GLY A 34 8.95 -9.73 -17.11
N ALA A 35 8.70 -10.60 -18.10
CA ALA A 35 8.86 -12.05 -17.99
C ALA A 35 10.30 -12.53 -17.65
N HIS A 36 11.31 -11.67 -17.83
CA HIS A 36 12.73 -12.03 -17.69
C HIS A 36 13.32 -11.75 -16.30
N ALA A 37 12.57 -11.13 -15.39
CA ALA A 37 13.04 -10.77 -14.07
C ALA A 37 12.25 -11.53 -12.98
N PRO A 38 12.65 -12.78 -12.63
CA PRO A 38 11.96 -13.53 -11.59
C PRO A 38 12.04 -12.82 -10.25
N LEU A 39 10.95 -12.86 -9.48
CA LEU A 39 10.90 -12.23 -8.17
C LEU A 39 11.83 -12.97 -7.21
N SER A 40 12.96 -12.34 -6.85
CA SER A 40 13.87 -12.94 -5.89
C SER A 40 13.24 -12.94 -4.48
N PRO A 41 13.50 -13.96 -3.65
CA PRO A 41 12.93 -14.05 -2.30
C PRO A 41 13.38 -12.87 -1.41
N THR A 42 14.56 -12.30 -1.67
CA THR A 42 15.04 -11.11 -0.96
C THR A 42 14.27 -9.85 -1.37
N VAL A 43 13.99 -9.67 -2.65
CA VAL A 43 13.16 -8.56 -3.13
C VAL A 43 11.73 -8.70 -2.61
N GLN A 44 11.15 -9.90 -2.65
CA GLN A 44 9.82 -10.17 -2.09
C GLN A 44 9.74 -9.78 -0.60
N ARG A 45 10.73 -10.17 0.21
CA ARG A 45 10.78 -9.79 1.63
C ARG A 45 10.90 -8.28 1.82
N ARG A 46 11.73 -7.60 1.02
CA ARG A 46 11.87 -6.14 1.06
C ARG A 46 10.58 -5.43 0.68
N LEU A 47 9.87 -5.90 -0.34
CA LEU A 47 8.57 -5.36 -0.74
C LEU A 47 7.53 -5.53 0.39
N ARG A 48 7.45 -6.71 1.00
CA ARG A 48 6.56 -6.96 2.15
C ARG A 48 6.91 -6.10 3.36
N ALA A 49 8.19 -5.99 3.69
CA ALA A 49 8.66 -5.16 4.80
C ALA A 49 8.38 -3.67 4.56
N GLY A 50 8.69 -3.17 3.36
CA GLY A 50 8.39 -1.80 2.95
C GLY A 50 6.89 -1.52 2.97
N GLY A 51 6.07 -2.47 2.50
CA GLY A 51 4.61 -2.39 2.57
C GLY A 51 4.10 -2.31 4.01
N ALA A 52 4.58 -3.19 4.88
CA ALA A 52 4.22 -3.18 6.30
C ALA A 52 4.62 -1.88 7.00
N LEU A 53 5.84 -1.37 6.74
CA LEU A 53 6.31 -0.09 7.28
C LEU A 53 5.48 1.10 6.78
N ALA A 54 5.09 1.09 5.51
CA ALA A 54 4.22 2.13 4.95
C ALA A 54 2.82 2.12 5.60
N LEU A 55 2.23 0.94 5.82
CA LEU A 55 0.95 0.82 6.52
C LEU A 55 1.03 1.25 7.99
N ALA A 56 2.11 0.87 8.69
CA ALA A 56 2.37 1.30 10.06
C ALA A 56 2.56 2.83 10.15
N GLY A 57 3.30 3.41 9.21
CA GLY A 57 3.44 4.86 9.09
C GLY A 57 2.10 5.56 8.83
N SER A 58 1.27 5.01 7.94
CA SER A 58 -0.08 5.51 7.70
C SER A 58 -0.96 5.47 8.95
N LEU A 59 -0.89 4.40 9.74
CA LEU A 59 -1.65 4.30 11.00
C LEU A 59 -1.18 5.35 12.00
N GLY A 60 0.14 5.54 12.14
CA GLY A 60 0.71 6.60 12.99
C GLY A 60 0.23 8.00 12.58
N LEU A 61 0.11 8.27 11.28
CA LEU A 61 -0.43 9.51 10.76
C LEU A 61 -1.93 9.68 11.07
N CYS A 62 -2.74 8.64 10.94
CA CYS A 62 -4.16 8.68 11.31
C CYS A 62 -4.36 8.92 12.81
N LEU A 63 -3.54 8.28 13.65
CA LEU A 63 -3.59 8.45 15.11
C LEU A 63 -3.15 9.85 15.57
N ALA A 64 -2.39 10.58 14.76
CA ALA A 64 -1.99 11.94 15.07
C ALA A 64 -3.10 12.98 14.84
N VAL A 65 -4.16 12.62 14.10
CA VAL A 65 -5.27 13.51 13.71
C VAL A 65 -6.49 13.31 14.60
N ASP A 66 -6.87 12.05 14.85
CA ASP A 66 -8.17 11.71 15.44
C ASP A 66 -8.07 10.82 16.68
N HIS A 67 -9.17 10.73 17.43
CA HIS A 67 -9.36 9.74 18.48
C HIS A 67 -9.10 8.32 17.92
N PRO A 68 -8.44 7.41 18.66
CA PRO A 68 -7.98 6.12 18.15
C PRO A 68 -9.05 5.28 17.43
N SER A 69 -10.31 5.28 17.89
CA SER A 69 -11.39 4.57 17.18
C SER A 69 -11.69 5.13 15.79
N MET A 70 -11.73 6.46 15.66
CA MET A 70 -12.01 7.11 14.37
C MET A 70 -10.82 6.95 13.42
N ALA A 71 -9.60 7.08 13.94
CA ALA A 71 -8.37 6.87 13.19
C ALA A 71 -8.27 5.46 12.60
N VAL A 72 -8.58 4.41 13.38
CA VAL A 72 -8.55 3.02 12.90
C VAL A 72 -9.62 2.78 11.83
N LEU A 73 -10.83 3.35 11.99
CA LEU A 73 -11.89 3.22 11.00
C LEU A 73 -11.50 3.86 9.66
N VAL A 74 -11.01 5.10 9.69
CA VAL A 74 -10.54 5.81 8.48
C VAL A 74 -9.36 5.06 7.84
N TRP A 75 -8.44 4.56 8.65
CA TRP A 75 -7.31 3.77 8.18
C TRP A 75 -7.77 2.50 7.45
N VAL A 76 -8.68 1.72 8.04
CA VAL A 76 -9.25 0.51 7.40
C VAL A 76 -9.96 0.85 6.08
N MET A 77 -10.72 1.95 6.03
CA MET A 77 -11.35 2.42 4.80
C MET A 77 -10.31 2.79 3.73
N LEU A 78 -9.23 3.49 4.10
CA LEU A 78 -8.13 3.82 3.20
C LEU A 78 -7.42 2.57 2.68
N LEU A 79 -7.23 1.55 3.51
CA LEU A 79 -6.68 0.26 3.09
C LEU A 79 -7.56 -0.40 2.03
N ALA A 80 -8.89 -0.44 2.24
CA ALA A 80 -9.83 -1.04 1.30
C ALA A 80 -9.83 -0.31 -0.06
N VAL A 81 -9.90 1.03 -0.05
CA VAL A 81 -9.86 1.85 -1.27
C VAL A 81 -8.52 1.69 -1.99
N SER A 82 -7.41 1.67 -1.25
CA SER A 82 -6.06 1.49 -1.80
C SER A 82 -5.90 0.11 -2.45
N ALA A 83 -6.36 -0.95 -1.78
CA ALA A 83 -6.30 -2.31 -2.31
C ALA A 83 -7.14 -2.44 -3.60
N ALA A 84 -8.38 -1.93 -3.58
CA ALA A 84 -9.24 -1.92 -4.76
C ALA A 84 -8.63 -1.12 -5.91
N GLY A 85 -8.08 0.07 -5.64
CA GLY A 85 -7.44 0.93 -6.64
C GLY A 85 -6.22 0.26 -7.28
N VAL A 86 -5.36 -0.37 -6.47
CA VAL A 86 -4.20 -1.12 -6.97
C VAL A 86 -4.66 -2.32 -7.82
N ALA A 87 -5.68 -3.07 -7.39
CA ALA A 87 -6.21 -4.19 -8.15
C ALA A 87 -6.81 -3.75 -9.50
N MET A 88 -7.58 -2.65 -9.52
CA MET A 88 -8.12 -2.07 -10.75
C MET A 88 -7.03 -1.53 -11.67
N TRP A 89 -5.93 -1.03 -11.12
CA TRP A 89 -4.79 -0.57 -11.91
C TRP A 89 -4.06 -1.73 -12.57
N LEU A 90 -3.78 -2.79 -11.79
CA LEU A 90 -3.09 -3.99 -12.28
C LEU A 90 -3.97 -4.81 -13.25
N SER A 91 -5.29 -4.80 -13.10
CA SER A 91 -6.18 -5.48 -14.04
C SER A 91 -6.15 -4.90 -15.45
N ARG A 92 -5.72 -3.63 -15.62
CA ARG A 92 -5.49 -3.01 -16.93
C ARG A 92 -4.20 -3.48 -17.61
N ARG A 93 -3.37 -4.27 -16.94
CA ARG A 93 -2.10 -4.80 -17.48
C ARG A 93 -2.05 -6.33 -17.36
N PRO A 94 -2.80 -7.08 -18.18
CA PRO A 94 -2.72 -8.54 -18.18
C PRO A 94 -1.27 -9.00 -18.44
N ALA A 95 -0.84 -10.03 -17.70
CA ALA A 95 0.50 -10.61 -17.79
C ALA A 95 0.72 -11.37 -19.10
#